data_AF-A0A5D2NV37-F1
#
_entry.id   AF-A0A5D2NV37-F1
#
_cell.length_a   1.000
_cell.length_b   1.000
_cell.length_c   1.000
_cell.angle_alpha   90.00
_cell.angle_beta   90.00
_cell.angle_gamma   90.00
#
_symmetry.space_group_name_H-M   'P 1'
#
loop_
_entity.id
_entity.type
_entity.pdbx_description
1 polymer ?
#
loop_
_entity_poly.entity_id
_entity_poly.type
_entity_poly.pdbx_seq_one_letter_code
_entity_poly.pdbx_strand_id
1 'polypeptide(L)'
;MSHVQTERENETLVEAALRVLNTADPFEKARQGDSVASKWLQGTITRPYNPSQDLPVPDRPARLTNVKLVSPSLMPKLGKAGSLQSRQAIVHSLVHTESWAIDLSWARGLDVLPTTISRFRNGGDDDTADLLERVVYPEEITHCAAGVKWFKYLCLRSRNPSLYQDILALEESEAGRSETQMDKESEEVIHKFHAIVRTHFRGPLKPPFNEKARKAAGFGPQWYDPLAVKGPASQF
;
A
#
# COMPACT_ATOMS: atom_id res chain seq x y z
N MET A 1 -3.83 -9.41 37.45
CA MET A 1 -4.70 -9.23 36.27
C MET A 1 -5.07 -7.76 35.99
N SER A 2 -4.74 -6.81 36.87
CA SER A 2 -5.07 -5.38 36.72
C SER A 2 -4.07 -4.56 35.87
N HIS A 3 -2.82 -4.99 35.73
CA HIS A 3 -1.78 -4.21 35.03
C HIS A 3 -1.94 -4.16 33.49
N VAL A 4 -2.53 -5.19 32.87
CA VAL A 4 -2.68 -5.29 31.40
C VAL A 4 -3.78 -4.34 30.86
N GLN A 5 -4.68 -3.86 31.72
CA GLN A 5 -5.74 -2.94 31.31
C GLN A 5 -5.23 -1.50 31.22
N THR A 6 -4.38 -1.08 32.16
CA THR A 6 -3.90 0.30 32.30
C THR A 6 -2.85 0.68 31.24
N GLU A 7 -2.05 -0.27 30.74
CA GLU A 7 -1.10 -0.01 29.64
C GLU A 7 -1.79 0.26 28.29
N ARG A 8 -3.03 -0.24 28.11
CA ARG A 8 -3.76 -0.12 26.84
C ARG A 8 -4.42 1.25 26.62
N GLU A 9 -4.51 2.09 27.64
CA GLU A 9 -5.11 3.42 27.53
C GLU A 9 -4.17 4.45 26.88
N ASN A 10 -2.87 4.16 26.79
CA ASN A 10 -1.85 5.06 26.22
C ASN A 10 -1.11 4.46 25.01
N GLU A 11 -1.65 3.40 24.37
CA GLU A 11 -1.07 2.79 23.17
C GLU A 11 -0.96 3.83 22.05
N THR A 12 0.23 3.96 21.45
CA THR A 12 0.47 4.81 20.29
C THR A 12 0.01 4.14 19.00
N LEU A 13 -0.16 4.93 17.92
CA LEU A 13 -0.56 4.38 16.62
C LEU A 13 0.43 3.33 16.09
N VAL A 14 1.75 3.52 16.31
CA VAL A 14 2.78 2.55 15.90
C VAL A 14 2.70 1.26 16.71
N GLU A 15 2.48 1.32 18.03
CA GLU A 15 2.30 0.10 18.85
C GLU A 15 1.06 -0.67 18.42
N ALA A 16 -0.05 0.04 18.18
CA ALA A 16 -1.28 -0.54 17.68
C ALA A 16 -1.10 -1.17 16.29
N ALA A 17 -0.39 -0.49 15.38
CA ALA A 17 -0.06 -1.00 14.05
C ALA A 17 0.84 -2.24 14.12
N LEU A 18 1.83 -2.25 15.01
CA LEU A 18 2.69 -3.42 15.22
C LEU A 18 1.90 -4.61 15.76
N ARG A 19 0.93 -4.39 16.64
CA ARG A 19 0.03 -5.44 17.12
C ARG A 19 -0.82 -6.01 15.99
N VAL A 20 -1.38 -5.16 15.12
CA VAL A 20 -2.10 -5.58 13.91
C VAL A 20 -1.18 -6.39 12.98
N LEU A 21 0.05 -5.91 12.75
CA LEU A 21 1.05 -6.56 11.90
C LEU A 21 1.43 -7.97 12.39
N ASN A 22 1.53 -8.12 13.72
CA ASN A 22 1.84 -9.39 14.40
C ASN A 22 0.62 -10.30 14.59
N THR A 23 -0.58 -9.88 14.17
CA THR A 23 -1.77 -10.73 14.21
C THR A 23 -1.79 -11.66 12.99
N ALA A 24 -1.73 -12.97 13.24
CA ALA A 24 -1.62 -13.99 12.19
C ALA A 24 -2.94 -14.27 11.47
N ASP A 25 -4.06 -14.26 12.19
CA ASP A 25 -5.39 -14.55 11.65
C ASP A 25 -5.92 -13.34 10.84
N PRO A 26 -6.37 -13.54 9.59
CA PRO A 26 -6.78 -12.43 8.74
C PRO A 26 -8.05 -11.71 9.22
N PHE A 27 -9.00 -12.42 9.83
CA PHE A 27 -10.24 -11.81 10.31
C PHE A 27 -10.00 -11.02 11.59
N GLU A 28 -9.19 -11.55 12.50
CA GLU A 28 -8.72 -10.83 13.67
C GLU A 28 -7.91 -9.59 13.28
N LYS A 29 -7.00 -9.72 12.31
CA LYS A 29 -6.18 -8.62 11.82
C LYS A 29 -7.07 -7.49 11.28
N ALA A 30 -8.05 -7.82 10.44
CA ALA A 30 -8.99 -6.84 9.91
C ALA A 30 -9.78 -6.15 11.03
N ARG A 31 -10.35 -6.93 11.96
CA ARG A 31 -11.11 -6.38 13.10
C ARG A 31 -10.28 -5.45 13.98
N GLN A 32 -9.02 -5.82 14.24
CA GLN A 32 -8.11 -4.98 15.00
C GLN A 32 -7.73 -3.72 14.23
N GLY A 33 -7.48 -3.83 12.92
CA GLY A 33 -7.23 -2.70 12.04
C GLY A 33 -8.37 -1.69 12.08
N ASP A 34 -9.61 -2.15 11.90
CA ASP A 34 -10.81 -1.30 11.95
C ASP A 34 -10.98 -0.62 13.31
N SER A 35 -10.76 -1.38 14.40
CA SER A 35 -10.84 -0.82 15.75
C SER A 35 -9.77 0.26 15.99
N VAL A 36 -8.53 0.02 15.56
CA VAL A 36 -7.42 0.97 15.72
C VAL A 36 -7.66 2.22 14.88
N ALA A 37 -8.07 2.05 13.61
CA ALA A 37 -8.41 3.16 12.73
C ALA A 37 -9.55 4.01 13.32
N SER A 38 -10.61 3.38 13.81
CA SER A 38 -11.73 4.08 14.47
C SER A 38 -11.26 4.87 15.69
N LYS A 39 -10.44 4.27 16.56
CA LYS A 39 -9.88 4.95 17.74
C LYS A 39 -8.98 6.12 17.38
N TRP A 40 -8.18 6.01 16.32
CA TRP A 40 -7.35 7.11 15.82
C TRP A 40 -8.21 8.26 15.29
N LEU A 41 -9.18 7.97 14.43
CA LEU A 41 -10.07 8.98 13.84
C LEU A 41 -10.96 9.68 14.88
N GLN A 42 -11.34 8.98 15.95
CA GLN A 42 -12.09 9.55 17.07
C GLN A 42 -11.21 10.30 18.08
N GLY A 43 -9.88 10.33 17.87
CA GLY A 43 -8.94 10.98 18.78
C GLY A 43 -8.73 10.24 20.11
N THR A 44 -9.14 8.96 20.22
CA THR A 44 -8.82 8.12 21.38
C THR A 44 -7.34 7.77 21.41
N ILE A 45 -6.77 7.36 20.26
CA ILE A 45 -5.32 7.28 20.11
C ILE A 45 -4.86 8.67 19.67
N THR A 46 -4.13 9.35 20.56
CA THR A 46 -3.72 10.75 20.35
C THR A 46 -2.28 10.90 19.87
N ARG A 47 -1.46 9.87 20.08
CA ARG A 47 -0.02 9.90 19.78
C ARG A 47 0.32 8.94 18.64
N PRO A 48 1.06 9.40 17.62
CA PRO A 48 1.43 8.54 16.51
C PRO A 48 2.48 7.49 16.92
N TYR A 49 3.45 7.86 17.76
CA TYR A 49 4.55 7.00 18.21
C TYR A 49 5.21 7.62 19.46
N ASN A 50 6.07 6.84 20.13
CA ASN A 50 6.89 7.32 21.24
C ASN A 50 8.35 7.49 20.78
N PRO A 51 8.93 8.71 20.77
CA PRO A 51 10.30 8.95 20.32
C PRO A 51 11.38 8.24 21.16
N SER A 52 11.06 7.87 22.41
CA SER A 52 12.00 7.21 23.32
C SER A 52 11.97 5.69 23.22
N GLN A 53 11.04 5.12 22.44
CA GLN A 53 10.94 3.69 22.21
C GLN A 53 11.35 3.36 20.78
N ASP A 54 12.31 2.45 20.66
CA ASP A 54 12.59 1.77 19.40
C ASP A 54 11.87 0.42 19.42
N LEU A 55 10.89 0.25 18.54
CA LEU A 55 10.06 -0.95 18.49
C LEU A 55 10.49 -1.81 17.31
N PRO A 56 10.89 -3.07 17.54
CA PRO A 56 11.36 -3.93 16.47
C PRO A 56 10.21 -4.25 15.50
N VAL A 57 10.32 -3.76 14.27
CA VAL A 57 9.40 -4.10 13.19
C VAL A 57 9.82 -5.45 12.61
N PRO A 58 8.93 -6.46 12.55
CA PRO A 58 9.29 -7.74 11.96
C PRO A 58 9.51 -7.59 10.45
N ASP A 59 10.49 -8.33 9.90
CA ASP A 59 10.76 -8.35 8.45
C ASP A 59 9.55 -8.79 7.62
N ARG A 60 8.65 -9.56 8.23
CA ARG A 60 7.41 -10.04 7.62
C ARG A 60 6.24 -9.98 8.60
N PRO A 61 5.05 -9.62 8.12
CA PRO A 61 3.81 -9.75 8.88
C PRO A 61 3.58 -11.18 9.35
N ALA A 62 2.88 -11.34 10.47
CA ALA A 62 2.47 -12.65 10.95
C ALA A 62 1.48 -13.30 9.97
N ARG A 63 1.55 -14.64 9.91
CA ARG A 63 0.69 -15.51 9.12
C ARG A 63 0.33 -16.74 9.95
N LEU A 64 -0.85 -17.32 9.71
CA LEU A 64 -1.24 -18.58 10.33
C LEU A 64 -0.24 -19.70 9.94
N THR A 65 -0.01 -20.63 10.85
CA THR A 65 0.98 -21.72 10.69
C THR A 65 0.66 -22.67 9.54
N ASN A 66 -0.60 -22.73 9.11
CA ASN A 66 -1.06 -23.50 7.95
C ASN A 66 -0.77 -22.81 6.60
N VAL A 67 -0.33 -21.55 6.58
CA VAL A 67 0.06 -20.84 5.36
C VAL A 67 1.46 -21.26 4.95
N LYS A 68 1.56 -22.03 3.87
CA LYS A 68 2.85 -22.44 3.29
C LYS A 68 3.30 -21.42 2.26
N LEU A 69 4.44 -20.78 2.51
CA LEU A 69 5.09 -19.93 1.53
C LEU A 69 5.91 -20.79 0.56
N VAL A 70 5.71 -20.56 -0.74
CA VAL A 70 6.43 -21.25 -1.81
C VAL A 70 7.10 -20.22 -2.72
N SER A 71 8.17 -20.62 -3.42
CA SER A 71 8.82 -19.75 -4.40
C SER A 71 7.91 -19.52 -5.62
N PRO A 72 8.09 -18.41 -6.36
CA PRO A 72 7.31 -18.14 -7.58
C PRO A 72 7.38 -19.27 -8.62
N SER A 73 8.47 -20.03 -8.68
CA SER A 73 8.64 -21.17 -9.58
C SER A 73 7.71 -22.36 -9.27
N LEU A 74 7.21 -22.45 -8.04
CA LEU A 74 6.31 -23.50 -7.58
C LEU A 74 4.83 -23.08 -7.65
N MET A 75 4.55 -21.83 -8.03
CA MET A 75 3.19 -21.34 -8.16
C MET A 75 2.50 -21.98 -9.37
N PRO A 76 1.22 -22.37 -9.25
CA PRO A 76 0.43 -22.83 -10.38
C PRO A 76 0.43 -21.80 -11.52
N LYS A 77 0.50 -22.27 -12.77
CA LYS A 77 0.43 -21.37 -13.93
C LYS A 77 -0.95 -20.72 -14.00
N LEU A 78 -0.97 -19.41 -14.15
CA LEU A 78 -2.20 -18.66 -14.40
C LEU A 78 -2.75 -19.01 -15.78
N GLY A 79 -3.96 -19.57 -15.83
CA GLY A 79 -4.67 -19.86 -17.08
C GLY A 79 -5.54 -18.70 -17.55
N LYS A 80 -6.56 -19.02 -18.37
CA LYS A 80 -7.50 -18.06 -18.98
C LYS A 80 -8.88 -18.03 -18.31
N ALA A 81 -8.99 -18.49 -17.05
CA ALA A 81 -10.24 -18.58 -16.27
C ALA A 81 -11.34 -19.51 -16.81
N GLY A 82 -11.12 -20.23 -17.91
CA GLY A 82 -12.12 -21.16 -18.48
C GLY A 82 -12.36 -22.43 -17.64
N SER A 83 -11.38 -22.90 -16.86
CA SER A 83 -11.52 -24.06 -15.96
C SER A 83 -11.51 -23.65 -14.48
N LEU A 84 -12.13 -24.46 -13.61
CA LEU A 84 -12.12 -24.23 -12.16
C LEU A 84 -10.70 -24.09 -11.59
N GLN A 85 -9.78 -24.96 -12.01
CA GLN A 85 -8.38 -24.90 -11.61
C GLN A 85 -7.73 -23.57 -12.01
N SER A 86 -8.01 -23.08 -13.23
CA SER A 86 -7.49 -21.80 -13.67
C SER A 86 -8.08 -20.64 -12.87
N ARG A 87 -9.37 -20.69 -12.52
CA ARG A 87 -10.01 -19.65 -11.71
C ARG A 87 -9.43 -19.62 -10.31
N GLN A 88 -9.28 -20.77 -9.66
CA GLN A 88 -8.64 -20.89 -8.35
C GLN A 88 -7.22 -20.33 -8.32
N ALA A 89 -6.40 -20.63 -9.35
CA ALA A 89 -5.04 -20.09 -9.44
C ALA A 89 -5.02 -18.55 -9.56
N ILE A 90 -5.94 -17.98 -10.36
CA ILE A 90 -6.07 -16.53 -10.53
C ILE A 90 -6.54 -15.87 -9.22
N VAL A 91 -7.62 -16.37 -8.62
CA VAL A 91 -8.15 -15.84 -7.35
C VAL A 91 -7.10 -15.95 -6.25
N HIS A 92 -6.39 -17.07 -6.16
CA HIS A 92 -5.31 -17.23 -5.18
C HIS A 92 -4.21 -16.18 -5.36
N SER A 93 -3.78 -15.92 -6.61
CA SER A 93 -2.79 -14.88 -6.90
C SER A 93 -3.28 -13.47 -6.56
N LEU A 94 -4.57 -13.19 -6.77
CA LEU A 94 -5.18 -11.92 -6.41
C LEU A 94 -5.25 -11.76 -4.89
N VAL A 95 -5.81 -12.74 -4.17
CA VAL A 95 -5.88 -12.72 -2.70
C VAL A 95 -4.49 -12.57 -2.07
N HIS A 96 -3.47 -13.21 -2.66
CA HIS A 96 -2.10 -12.99 -2.21
C HIS A 96 -1.66 -11.53 -2.40
N THR A 97 -1.96 -10.93 -3.55
CA THR A 97 -1.64 -9.53 -3.85
C THR A 97 -2.34 -8.58 -2.88
N GLU A 98 -3.64 -8.77 -2.65
CA GLU A 98 -4.44 -7.96 -1.70
C GLU A 98 -3.91 -8.12 -0.26
N SER A 99 -3.56 -9.34 0.13
CA SER A 99 -2.96 -9.59 1.45
C SER A 99 -1.64 -8.83 1.64
N TRP A 100 -0.83 -8.68 0.59
CA TRP A 100 0.37 -7.84 0.64
C TRP A 100 0.05 -6.35 0.59
N ALA A 101 -0.99 -5.94 -0.14
CA ALA A 101 -1.42 -4.54 -0.19
C ALA A 101 -1.83 -4.04 1.20
N ILE A 102 -2.56 -4.85 1.98
CA ILE A 102 -2.90 -4.56 3.38
C ILE A 102 -1.63 -4.39 4.23
N ASP A 103 -0.66 -5.29 4.08
CA ASP A 103 0.54 -5.29 4.93
C ASP A 103 1.57 -4.21 4.56
N LEU A 104 1.62 -3.77 3.29
CA LEU A 104 2.60 -2.79 2.82
C LEU A 104 1.98 -1.41 2.53
N SER A 105 0.67 -1.30 2.38
CA SER A 105 -0.04 -0.13 1.82
C SER A 105 0.36 0.22 0.38
N TRP A 106 0.71 -0.78 -0.45
CA TRP A 106 1.04 -0.60 -1.88
C TRP A 106 0.13 -1.45 -2.77
N ALA A 107 -0.49 -0.82 -3.77
CA ALA A 107 -1.38 -1.46 -4.73
C ALA A 107 -0.59 -2.02 -5.93
N ARG A 108 -0.48 -3.34 -6.03
CA ARG A 108 0.12 -4.02 -7.19
C ARG A 108 -0.95 -4.54 -8.17
N GLY A 109 -2.21 -4.61 -7.74
CA GLY A 109 -3.35 -5.06 -8.53
C GLY A 109 -3.82 -4.04 -9.57
N LEU A 110 -3.48 -2.76 -9.38
CA LEU A 110 -3.96 -1.65 -10.21
C LEU A 110 -3.79 -1.84 -11.73
N ASP A 111 -2.66 -2.39 -12.18
CA ASP A 111 -2.39 -2.65 -13.60
C ASP A 111 -2.88 -4.03 -14.06
N VAL A 112 -3.05 -4.98 -13.14
CA VAL A 112 -3.35 -6.40 -13.43
C VAL A 112 -4.86 -6.67 -13.46
N LEU A 113 -5.64 -5.94 -12.67
CA LEU A 113 -7.07 -6.15 -12.49
C LEU A 113 -7.88 -5.98 -13.79
N PRO A 114 -7.66 -4.94 -14.64
CA PRO A 114 -8.42 -4.81 -15.88
C PRO A 114 -8.31 -6.05 -16.79
N THR A 115 -7.09 -6.59 -16.93
CA THR A 115 -6.86 -7.82 -17.71
C THR A 115 -7.49 -9.04 -17.03
N THR A 116 -7.49 -9.07 -15.70
CA THR A 116 -8.04 -10.19 -14.92
C THR A 116 -9.57 -10.23 -15.01
N ILE A 117 -10.24 -9.08 -14.89
CA ILE A 117 -11.68 -8.92 -15.08
C ILE A 117 -12.08 -9.42 -16.47
N SER A 118 -11.35 -8.99 -17.52
CA SER A 118 -11.60 -9.46 -18.88
C SER A 118 -11.46 -10.98 -19.01
N ARG A 119 -10.49 -11.62 -18.34
CA ARG A 119 -10.36 -13.09 -18.34
C ARG A 119 -11.57 -13.77 -17.72
N PHE A 120 -12.08 -13.29 -16.59
CA PHE A 120 -13.25 -13.89 -15.94
C PHE A 120 -14.52 -13.75 -16.78
N ARG A 121 -14.79 -12.55 -17.34
CA ARG A 121 -15.91 -12.36 -18.27
C ARG A 121 -15.84 -13.27 -19.49
N ASN A 122 -14.66 -13.34 -20.13
CA ASN A 122 -14.44 -14.24 -21.27
C ASN A 122 -14.56 -15.73 -20.89
N GLY A 123 -14.37 -16.07 -19.61
CA GLY A 123 -14.56 -17.39 -19.05
C GLY A 123 -16.00 -17.70 -18.64
N GLY A 124 -16.93 -16.74 -18.78
CA GLY A 124 -18.33 -16.86 -18.39
C GLY A 124 -18.58 -16.75 -16.88
N ASP A 125 -17.64 -16.16 -16.12
CA ASP A 125 -17.75 -15.95 -14.67
C ASP A 125 -17.95 -14.45 -14.39
N ASP A 126 -19.16 -13.97 -14.69
CA ASP A 126 -19.52 -12.56 -14.57
C ASP A 126 -19.63 -12.13 -13.10
N ASP A 127 -20.06 -13.01 -12.20
CA ASP A 127 -20.14 -12.72 -10.76
C ASP A 127 -18.77 -12.37 -10.17
N THR A 128 -17.73 -13.16 -10.49
CA THR A 128 -16.36 -12.86 -10.05
C THR A 128 -15.83 -11.59 -10.72
N ALA A 129 -16.13 -11.38 -12.01
CA ALA A 129 -15.71 -10.18 -12.71
C ALA A 129 -16.32 -8.90 -12.10
N ASP A 130 -17.59 -8.94 -11.74
CA ASP A 130 -18.30 -7.82 -11.13
C ASP A 130 -17.80 -7.53 -9.72
N LEU A 131 -17.49 -8.55 -8.92
CA LEU A 131 -16.84 -8.38 -7.63
C LEU A 131 -15.48 -7.65 -7.78
N LEU A 132 -14.65 -8.11 -8.73
CA LEU A 132 -13.34 -7.49 -8.99
C LEU A 132 -13.47 -6.06 -9.49
N GLU A 133 -14.44 -5.78 -10.37
CA GLU A 133 -14.64 -4.45 -10.94
C GLU A 133 -15.24 -3.45 -9.94
N ARG A 134 -16.19 -3.90 -9.11
CA ARG A 134 -16.98 -3.00 -8.25
C ARG A 134 -16.42 -2.83 -6.84
N VAL A 135 -15.65 -3.79 -6.36
CA VAL A 135 -15.11 -3.78 -4.99
C VAL A 135 -13.59 -3.66 -5.04
N VAL A 136 -12.90 -4.66 -5.59
CA VAL A 136 -11.44 -4.77 -5.47
C VAL A 136 -10.71 -3.67 -6.25
N TYR A 137 -11.17 -3.38 -7.47
CA TYR A 137 -10.49 -2.39 -8.32
C TYR A 137 -10.54 -0.94 -7.76
N PRO A 138 -11.67 -0.45 -7.23
CA PRO A 138 -11.70 0.80 -6.47
C PRO A 138 -10.79 0.78 -5.23
N GLU A 139 -10.77 -0.31 -4.47
CA GLU A 139 -9.91 -0.45 -3.28
C GLU A 139 -8.43 -0.29 -3.64
N GLU A 140 -7.98 -0.88 -4.75
CA GLU A 140 -6.59 -0.73 -5.22
C GLU A 140 -6.20 0.72 -5.55
N ILE A 141 -7.15 1.55 -6.03
CA ILE A 141 -6.89 2.99 -6.22
C ILE A 141 -6.67 3.66 -4.86
N THR A 142 -7.49 3.33 -3.86
CA THR A 142 -7.38 3.91 -2.51
C THR A 142 -6.10 3.47 -1.80
N HIS A 143 -5.70 2.20 -1.93
CA HIS A 143 -4.42 1.68 -1.43
C HIS A 143 -3.25 2.44 -2.05
N CYS A 144 -3.25 2.64 -3.38
CA CYS A 144 -2.22 3.40 -4.06
C CYS A 144 -2.16 4.85 -3.57
N ALA A 145 -3.32 5.51 -3.43
CA ALA A 145 -3.42 6.89 -2.96
C ALA A 145 -2.87 7.04 -1.54
N ALA A 146 -3.18 6.10 -0.65
CA ALA A 146 -2.65 6.08 0.71
C ALA A 146 -1.12 5.95 0.71
N GLY A 147 -0.56 5.04 -0.10
CA GLY A 147 0.89 4.88 -0.25
C GLY A 147 1.58 6.16 -0.72
N VAL A 148 1.00 6.85 -1.72
CA VAL A 148 1.51 8.14 -2.21
C VAL A 148 1.44 9.23 -1.15
N LYS A 149 0.32 9.32 -0.41
CA LYS A 149 0.13 10.29 0.68
C LYS A 149 1.22 10.12 1.74
N TRP A 150 1.44 8.89 2.21
CA TRP A 150 2.44 8.61 3.23
C TRP A 150 3.88 8.77 2.73
N PHE A 151 4.17 8.40 1.48
CA PHE A 151 5.48 8.63 0.89
C PHE A 151 5.83 10.13 0.85
N LYS A 152 4.90 10.97 0.37
CA LYS A 152 5.02 12.43 0.38
C LYS A 152 5.26 12.94 1.80
N TYR A 153 4.44 12.50 2.76
CA TYR A 153 4.57 12.87 4.17
C TYR A 153 5.98 12.59 4.71
N LEU A 154 6.50 11.38 4.51
CA LEU A 154 7.82 10.99 5.02
C LEU A 154 8.96 11.78 4.37
N CYS A 155 8.89 12.02 3.06
CA CYS A 155 9.87 12.85 2.36
C CYS A 155 9.91 14.29 2.91
N LEU A 156 8.75 14.92 3.08
CA LEU A 156 8.66 16.29 3.61
C LEU A 156 9.11 16.37 5.07
N ARG A 157 8.73 15.39 5.89
CA ARG A 157 9.14 15.31 7.30
C ARG A 157 10.65 15.10 7.45
N SER A 158 11.27 14.31 6.59
CA SER A 158 12.72 14.07 6.63
C SER A 158 13.52 15.37 6.39
N ARG A 159 12.90 16.38 5.76
CA ARG A 159 13.46 17.71 5.53
C ARG A 159 13.32 18.63 6.76
N ASN A 160 12.25 18.47 7.54
CA ASN A 160 11.94 19.30 8.71
C ASN A 160 11.42 18.44 9.89
N PRO A 161 12.29 18.02 10.82
CA PRO A 161 11.91 17.15 11.94
C PRO A 161 10.84 17.74 12.91
N SER A 162 10.64 19.07 12.90
CA SER A 162 9.67 19.78 13.74
C SER A 162 8.24 19.86 13.16
N LEU A 163 8.02 19.39 11.93
CA LEU A 163 6.82 19.68 11.14
C LEU A 163 5.60 18.77 11.43
N TYR A 164 5.47 18.25 12.66
CA TYR A 164 4.29 17.45 13.04
C TYR A 164 3.03 18.32 13.22
N GLN A 165 3.22 19.58 13.61
CA GLN A 165 2.12 20.53 13.85
C GLN A 165 1.54 21.10 12.55
N ASP A 166 2.35 21.31 11.51
CA ASP A 166 1.87 21.99 10.30
C ASP A 166 1.00 21.09 9.43
N ILE A 167 1.21 19.78 9.42
CA ILE A 167 0.49 18.86 8.50
C ILE A 167 -0.98 18.66 8.90
N LEU A 168 -1.30 18.74 10.21
CA LEU A 168 -2.70 18.78 10.66
C LEU A 168 -3.39 20.11 10.25
N ALA A 169 -2.64 21.19 10.09
CA ALA A 169 -3.14 22.47 9.59
C ALA A 169 -3.23 22.56 8.05
N LEU A 170 -2.60 21.64 7.31
CA LEU A 170 -2.62 21.64 5.83
C LEU A 170 -3.96 21.24 5.23
N GLU A 171 -4.82 20.54 5.97
CA GLU A 171 -6.19 20.24 5.51
C GLU A 171 -7.13 21.45 5.68
N GLU A 172 -6.75 22.46 6.49
CA GLU A 172 -7.53 23.72 6.66
C GLU A 172 -6.98 24.90 5.84
N SER A 173 -5.77 24.82 5.29
CA SER A 173 -5.09 25.96 4.64
C SER A 173 -4.65 25.73 3.18
N GLU A 174 -5.40 24.98 2.37
CA GLU A 174 -5.18 24.90 0.91
C GLU A 174 -5.32 26.27 0.20
N ALA A 175 -5.85 27.30 0.88
CA ALA A 175 -6.08 28.62 0.32
C ALA A 175 -4.85 29.57 0.31
N GLY A 176 -3.67 29.15 0.79
CA GLY A 176 -2.53 30.07 1.05
C GLY A 176 -1.17 29.73 0.45
N ARG A 177 -0.97 28.57 -0.21
CA ARG A 177 0.32 28.19 -0.80
C ARG A 177 0.44 28.68 -2.25
N SER A 178 1.55 29.33 -2.57
CA SER A 178 1.88 29.69 -3.96
C SER A 178 2.06 28.45 -4.82
N GLU A 179 1.42 28.44 -5.99
CA GLU A 179 1.43 27.37 -6.99
C GLU A 179 2.87 26.89 -7.32
N THR A 180 3.81 27.84 -7.39
CA THR A 180 5.23 27.56 -7.68
C THR A 180 5.96 26.78 -6.58
N GLN A 181 5.50 26.88 -5.33
CA GLN A 181 6.12 26.18 -4.21
C GLN A 181 5.60 24.75 -4.08
N MET A 182 4.32 24.51 -4.41
CA MET A 182 3.72 23.17 -4.46
C MET A 182 4.32 22.29 -5.57
N ASP A 183 4.63 22.89 -6.72
CA ASP A 183 5.24 22.17 -7.85
C ASP A 183 6.67 21.70 -7.52
N LYS A 184 7.49 22.57 -6.91
CA LYS A 184 8.86 22.21 -6.49
C LYS A 184 8.89 21.12 -5.42
N GLU A 185 8.01 21.20 -4.42
CA GLU A 185 7.89 20.15 -3.39
C GLU A 185 7.47 18.81 -4.00
N SER A 186 6.60 18.84 -5.01
CA SER A 186 6.18 17.63 -5.72
C SER A 186 7.30 17.01 -6.56
N GLU A 187 8.11 17.82 -7.25
CA GLU A 187 9.27 17.35 -8.03
C GLU A 187 10.33 16.68 -7.16
N GLU A 188 10.68 17.28 -6.02
CA GLU A 188 11.67 16.71 -5.09
C GLU A 188 11.25 15.31 -4.58
N VAL A 189 9.97 15.16 -4.22
CA VAL A 189 9.43 13.87 -3.77
C VAL A 189 9.52 12.83 -4.89
N ILE A 190 9.18 13.21 -6.13
CA ILE A 190 9.27 12.31 -7.30
C ILE A 190 10.72 11.88 -7.54
N HIS A 191 11.68 12.80 -7.45
CA HIS A 191 13.10 12.47 -7.58
C HIS A 191 13.57 11.48 -6.50
N LYS A 192 13.13 11.68 -5.26
CA LYS A 192 13.42 10.75 -4.16
C LYS A 192 12.84 9.36 -4.43
N PHE A 193 11.61 9.30 -4.95
CA PHE A 193 10.98 8.05 -5.38
C PHE A 193 11.82 7.35 -6.46
N HIS A 194 12.23 8.07 -7.51
CA HIS A 194 13.08 7.50 -8.57
C HIS A 194 14.40 6.94 -8.02
N ALA A 195 15.04 7.65 -7.10
CA ALA A 195 16.28 7.19 -6.47
C ALA A 195 16.07 5.88 -5.71
N ILE A 196 15.04 5.80 -4.86
CA ILE A 196 14.70 4.60 -4.09
C ILE A 196 14.40 3.42 -5.02
N VAL A 197 13.60 3.64 -6.07
CA VAL A 197 13.30 2.57 -7.04
C VAL A 197 14.58 2.08 -7.71
N ARG A 198 15.47 2.97 -8.16
CA ARG A 198 16.74 2.55 -8.78
C ARG A 198 17.68 1.82 -7.82
N THR A 199 17.67 2.17 -6.54
CA THR A 199 18.48 1.50 -5.51
C THR A 199 18.00 0.06 -5.26
N HIS A 200 16.68 -0.15 -5.19
CA HIS A 200 16.11 -1.42 -4.73
C HIS A 200 15.54 -2.32 -5.84
N PHE A 201 15.17 -1.75 -6.99
CA PHE A 201 14.62 -2.49 -8.13
C PHE A 201 15.62 -2.51 -9.29
N ARG A 202 16.00 -3.71 -9.72
CA ARG A 202 16.91 -3.89 -10.85
C ARG A 202 16.14 -4.07 -12.15
N GLY A 203 16.32 -3.12 -13.06
CA GLY A 203 15.74 -3.13 -14.41
C GLY A 203 14.65 -2.09 -14.62
N PRO A 204 14.11 -1.97 -15.85
CA PRO A 204 13.05 -1.02 -16.15
C PRO A 204 11.70 -1.49 -15.59
N LEU A 205 10.86 -0.54 -15.19
CA LEU A 205 9.44 -0.81 -14.93
C LEU A 205 8.76 -1.25 -16.24
N LYS A 206 7.89 -2.24 -16.16
CA LYS A 206 7.26 -2.83 -17.35
C LYS A 206 5.84 -2.30 -17.54
N PRO A 207 5.50 -1.75 -18.71
CA PRO A 207 4.12 -1.44 -19.08
C PRO A 207 3.31 -2.74 -19.31
N PRO A 208 1.96 -2.66 -19.42
CA PRO A 208 1.14 -1.43 -19.41
C PRO A 208 0.95 -0.85 -18.00
N PHE A 209 0.91 0.48 -17.92
CA PHE A 209 0.52 1.21 -16.71
C PHE A 209 -0.93 1.68 -16.85
N ASN A 210 -1.71 1.50 -15.79
CA ASN A 210 -3.08 1.98 -15.72
C ASN A 210 -3.09 3.48 -15.39
N GLU A 211 -2.81 4.32 -16.39
CA GLU A 211 -2.66 5.77 -16.22
C GLU A 211 -3.87 6.42 -15.55
N LYS A 212 -5.09 6.01 -15.93
CA LYS A 212 -6.33 6.57 -15.37
C LYS A 212 -6.42 6.31 -13.87
N ALA A 213 -6.21 5.07 -13.44
CA ALA A 213 -6.30 4.69 -12.03
C ALA A 213 -5.13 5.27 -11.21
N ARG A 214 -3.91 5.26 -11.78
CA ARG A 214 -2.72 5.86 -11.16
C ARG A 214 -2.89 7.37 -10.97
N LYS A 215 -3.43 8.07 -11.97
CA LYS A 215 -3.77 9.49 -11.85
C LYS A 215 -4.83 9.74 -10.77
N ALA A 216 -5.86 8.90 -10.68
CA ALA A 216 -6.86 8.99 -9.60
C ALA A 216 -6.25 8.79 -8.20
N ALA A 217 -5.17 8.01 -8.09
CA ALA A 217 -4.39 7.85 -6.86
C ALA A 217 -3.37 8.98 -6.60
N GLY A 218 -3.31 10.03 -7.44
CA GLY A 218 -2.30 11.09 -7.35
C GLY A 218 -0.89 10.66 -7.78
N PHE A 219 -0.78 9.55 -8.50
CA PHE A 219 0.46 8.94 -8.99
C PHE A 219 0.57 9.07 -10.51
N GLY A 220 0.81 10.28 -11.01
CA GLY A 220 0.86 10.53 -12.46
C GLY A 220 2.06 9.93 -13.21
N PRO A 221 2.09 10.03 -14.55
CA PRO A 221 3.14 9.44 -15.39
C PRO A 221 4.57 9.87 -15.04
N GLN A 222 4.75 11.09 -14.54
CA GLN A 222 6.04 11.60 -14.08
C GLN A 222 6.71 10.75 -12.99
N TRP A 223 5.94 9.95 -12.25
CA TRP A 223 6.47 9.05 -11.23
C TRP A 223 7.13 7.81 -11.84
N TYR A 224 6.63 7.27 -12.95
CA TYR A 224 7.00 5.93 -13.43
C TYR A 224 7.52 5.87 -14.87
N ASP A 225 7.14 6.79 -15.77
CA ASP A 225 7.62 6.80 -17.15
C ASP A 225 9.15 6.90 -17.24
N PRO A 226 9.84 7.76 -16.45
CA PRO A 226 11.32 7.83 -16.48
C PRO A 226 12.01 6.56 -15.96
N LEU A 227 11.26 5.66 -15.30
CA LEU A 227 11.75 4.39 -14.77
C LEU A 227 11.43 3.21 -15.69
N ALA A 228 10.56 3.41 -16.70
CA ALA A 228 10.22 2.40 -17.69
C ALA A 228 11.28 2.26 -18.79
N VAL A 229 12.15 3.25 -18.93
CA VAL A 229 13.29 3.22 -19.86
C VAL A 229 14.49 2.59 -19.15
N LYS A 230 15.26 1.79 -19.88
CA LYS A 230 16.53 1.23 -19.38
C LYS A 230 17.50 2.41 -19.14
N GLY A 231 17.68 2.81 -17.88
CA GLY A 231 18.65 3.84 -17.52
C GLY A 231 20.07 3.46 -17.97
N PRO A 232 20.98 4.44 -18.14
CA PRO A 232 22.39 4.11 -18.34
C PRO A 232 22.83 3.21 -17.18
N ALA A 233 23.57 2.15 -17.50
CA ALA A 233 24.05 1.20 -16.49
C ALA A 233 24.77 2.00 -15.40
N SER A 234 24.25 1.95 -14.17
CA SER A 234 24.99 2.45 -13.02
C SER A 234 26.30 1.67 -12.96
N GLN A 235 27.39 2.32 -13.32
CA GLN A 235 28.73 1.80 -13.11
C GLN A 235 28.90 1.66 -11.60
N PHE A 236 28.95 0.41 -11.13
CA PHE A 236 29.50 0.08 -9.82
C PHE A 236 31.01 -0.02 -9.93
#